data_AF-A0AAV5GNK7-F1
#
_entry.id   AF-A0AAV5GNK7-F1
#
_cell.length_a   1.000
_cell.length_b   1.000
_cell.length_c   1.000
_cell.angle_alpha   90.00
_cell.angle_beta   90.00
_cell.angle_gamma   90.00
#
_symmetry.space_group_name_H-M   'P 1'
#
loop_
_entity.id
_entity.type
_entity.pdbx_description
1 polymer ?
#
loop_
_entity_poly.entity_id
_entity_poly.type
_entity_poly.pdbx_seq_one_letter_code
_entity_poly.pdbx_strand_id
1 'polypeptide(L)'
;MPLAVRRSLADLLLLAGVVYALMSAVPRVAGSALTTTINANERTCFYAAVDKVGEKVGFYFAVQSGGSFDIDWVVTDPNDNIIIEGERERQGDYIFTAHSTGEYSFCFHNDLSSFTEKLVDLDVMVESEPRPVAPAKPTALTEQTSALEESVYRLSGSLSSIQRTQRFFRTRENRNVSTVRSTEWRIFTFSLLECAAMVGMSFFQVSAGQGSVNVGINIEHGDAKVVAINDPFIDLDYMVYMFKYDSTHGRFKGDVSTKDGKLVVDGHAIDVYNEKDPAAIPWGKSGADYVVESTGVFTTKEKAGLHLKGGAKKVVISAPSADAPMYVCGVNLDSYNPADTVISNASCTTNCLAPLAKVINDKFGIVEGLMTTVHATTATQKTVDGPSAKDWRGGRGAAANIIPSSTGAAKAGKSIPRRLGKVIPQLNGKLTGMAFRVPTSDVSVVDLTVRLEKGASYEQIKQTIRDAAAGELKGILDYTEDAVVSTDFVGHTASSIFDASAGIALNDNFVKLVSWEYGYSRRVVDLLVHIAKKDAAKL
;
A
#
# COMPACT_ATOMS: atom_id res chain seq x y z
N MET A 1 42.48 -11.89 -3.43
CA MET A 1 41.99 -10.70 -4.17
C MET A 1 42.85 -10.52 -5.42
N PRO A 2 42.28 -10.36 -6.63
CA PRO A 2 43.03 -10.36 -7.88
C PRO A 2 43.85 -9.07 -8.07
N LEU A 3 44.96 -9.16 -8.84
CA LEU A 3 45.92 -8.06 -9.08
C LEU A 3 45.29 -6.75 -9.60
N ALA A 4 44.08 -6.78 -10.14
CA ALA A 4 43.33 -5.60 -10.57
C ALA A 4 42.93 -4.68 -9.40
N VAL A 5 42.77 -5.20 -8.19
CA VAL A 5 42.35 -4.42 -7.01
C VAL A 5 43.52 -3.65 -6.37
N ARG A 6 44.76 -4.14 -6.51
CA ARG A 6 45.95 -3.45 -5.98
C ARG A 6 46.35 -2.20 -6.76
N ARG A 7 46.08 -2.15 -8.08
CA ARG A 7 46.33 -0.93 -8.89
C ARG A 7 45.32 0.17 -8.58
N SER A 8 44.04 -0.17 -8.42
CA SER A 8 42.98 0.80 -8.12
C SER A 8 43.14 1.51 -6.77
N LEU A 9 43.70 0.84 -5.74
CA LEU A 9 43.97 1.46 -4.44
C LEU A 9 45.19 2.39 -4.44
N ALA A 10 46.22 2.10 -5.24
CA ALA A 10 47.39 2.96 -5.40
C ALA A 10 47.07 4.22 -6.20
N ASP A 11 46.21 4.12 -7.22
CA ASP A 11 45.74 5.26 -8.01
C ASP A 11 44.80 6.18 -7.20
N LEU A 12 43.97 5.62 -6.30
CA LEU A 12 43.14 6.40 -5.38
C LEU A 12 43.95 7.14 -4.30
N LEU A 13 45.04 6.55 -3.82
CA LEU A 13 45.95 7.20 -2.86
C LEU A 13 46.82 8.28 -3.51
N LEU A 14 47.23 8.11 -4.78
CA LEU A 14 47.91 9.15 -5.56
C LEU A 14 46.98 10.32 -5.88
N LEU A 15 45.72 10.05 -6.25
CA LEU A 15 44.71 11.08 -6.46
C LEU A 15 44.38 11.83 -5.16
N ALA A 16 44.30 11.14 -4.02
CA ALA A 16 44.12 11.78 -2.71
C ALA A 16 45.34 12.63 -2.31
N GLY A 17 46.57 12.19 -2.60
CA GLY A 17 47.80 12.94 -2.33
C GLY A 17 47.98 14.17 -3.22
N VAL A 18 47.59 14.09 -4.51
CA VAL A 18 47.65 15.22 -5.45
C VAL A 18 46.57 16.26 -5.15
N VAL A 19 45.37 15.83 -4.71
CA VAL A 19 44.31 16.75 -4.25
C VAL A 19 44.69 17.42 -2.92
N TYR A 20 45.36 16.70 -2.00
CA TYR A 20 45.88 17.29 -0.76
C TYR A 20 47.03 18.29 -1.00
N ALA A 21 47.92 18.00 -1.95
CA ALA A 21 48.99 18.93 -2.34
C ALA A 21 48.46 20.18 -3.07
N LEU A 22 47.44 20.05 -3.92
CA LEU A 22 46.79 21.19 -4.60
C LEU A 22 45.96 22.07 -3.65
N MET A 23 45.52 21.55 -2.50
CA MET A 23 44.87 22.35 -1.45
C MET A 23 45.87 23.13 -0.57
N SER A 24 47.17 22.84 -0.66
CA SER A 24 48.22 23.49 0.15
C SER A 24 48.97 24.63 -0.55
N ALA A 25 48.64 24.94 -1.81
CA ALA A 25 49.30 25.97 -2.61
C ALA A 25 48.28 26.94 -3.24
N VAL A 26 47.52 27.63 -2.40
CA VAL A 26 46.83 28.88 -2.80
C VAL A 26 47.54 30.00 -2.05
N PRO A 27 48.13 31.00 -2.73
CA PRO A 27 48.61 32.19 -2.03
C PRO A 27 47.41 32.81 -1.30
N ARG A 28 47.51 32.88 0.03
CA ARG A 28 46.56 33.60 0.89
C ARG A 28 46.50 35.03 0.39
N VAL A 29 45.40 35.36 -0.29
CA VAL A 29 44.99 36.74 -0.49
C VAL A 29 44.60 37.26 0.90
N ALA A 30 45.31 38.30 1.35
CA ALA A 30 45.04 38.97 2.61
C ALA A 30 43.63 39.56 2.59
N GLY A 31 42.78 39.04 3.48
CA GLY A 31 41.43 39.53 3.79
C GLY A 31 40.98 38.85 5.08
N SER A 32 40.82 39.64 6.14
CA SER A 32 40.76 39.26 7.56
C SER A 32 39.43 38.65 8.04
N ALA A 33 38.77 37.76 7.28
CA ALA A 33 37.52 37.14 7.73
C ALA A 33 37.80 35.89 8.60
N LEU A 34 37.38 35.91 9.86
CA LEU A 34 37.44 34.80 10.82
C LEU A 34 36.06 34.14 10.94
N THR A 35 35.96 32.83 10.66
CA THR A 35 34.76 32.03 10.89
C THR A 35 34.88 31.30 12.23
N THR A 36 33.89 31.44 13.12
CA THR A 36 33.91 30.85 14.46
C THR A 36 32.58 30.19 14.84
N THR A 37 32.65 29.19 15.72
CA THR A 37 31.49 28.50 16.31
C THR A 37 31.20 29.05 17.70
N ILE A 38 29.94 29.40 17.97
CA ILE A 38 29.46 29.88 19.27
C ILE A 38 28.44 28.85 19.78
N ASN A 39 28.74 28.17 20.88
CA ASN A 39 27.87 27.12 21.41
C ASN A 39 26.58 27.71 22.01
N ALA A 40 25.63 26.85 22.34
CA ALA A 40 24.40 27.23 23.05
C ALA A 40 24.73 27.89 24.41
N ASN A 41 24.16 29.06 24.70
CA ASN A 41 24.39 29.86 25.90
C ASN A 41 25.86 30.27 26.13
N GLU A 42 26.65 30.37 25.06
CA GLU A 42 28.04 30.82 25.12
C GLU A 42 28.18 32.27 24.65
N ARG A 43 29.09 33.01 25.31
CA ARG A 43 29.54 34.34 24.89
C ARG A 43 30.98 34.27 24.40
N THR A 44 31.23 34.76 23.19
CA THR A 44 32.55 34.77 22.56
C THR A 44 32.91 36.18 22.13
N CYS A 45 34.08 36.68 22.53
CA CYS A 45 34.55 38.04 22.25
C CYS A 45 35.83 38.06 21.42
N PHE A 46 35.90 39.03 20.51
CA PHE A 46 37.05 39.32 19.64
C PHE A 46 37.56 40.73 19.92
N TYR A 47 38.82 41.00 19.64
CA TYR A 47 39.46 42.26 20.03
C TYR A 47 40.23 42.86 18.85
N ALA A 48 40.18 44.19 18.72
CA ALA A 48 40.96 44.94 17.74
C ALA A 48 41.58 46.19 18.37
N ALA A 49 42.86 46.45 18.11
CA ALA A 49 43.58 47.61 18.62
C ALA A 49 43.47 48.81 17.67
N VAL A 50 43.26 49.99 18.23
CA VAL A 50 43.24 51.26 17.49
C VAL A 50 44.34 52.19 18.00
N ASP A 51 45.24 52.58 17.11
CA ASP A 51 46.46 53.32 17.45
C ASP A 51 46.27 54.84 17.46
N LYS A 52 45.23 55.37 16.77
CA LYS A 52 44.97 56.82 16.70
C LYS A 52 43.50 57.18 16.91
N VAL A 53 43.29 58.29 17.60
CA VAL A 53 41.97 58.89 17.76
C VAL A 53 41.48 59.44 16.42
N GLY A 54 40.22 59.15 16.08
CA GLY A 54 39.58 59.56 14.82
C GLY A 54 39.62 58.52 13.71
N GLU A 55 40.21 57.34 13.93
CA GLU A 55 40.23 56.25 12.95
C GLU A 55 38.85 55.63 12.76
N LYS A 56 38.52 55.25 11.53
CA LYS A 56 37.29 54.49 11.25
C LYS A 56 37.54 53.01 11.47
N VAL A 57 36.65 52.39 12.24
CA VAL A 57 36.62 50.95 12.48
C VAL A 57 35.37 50.40 11.80
N GLY A 58 35.58 49.48 10.86
CA GLY A 58 34.54 48.69 10.21
C GLY A 58 34.36 47.36 10.92
N PHE A 59 33.12 46.93 11.12
CA PHE A 59 32.74 45.67 11.74
C PHE A 59 31.65 45.02 10.91
N TYR A 60 31.95 43.84 10.36
CA TYR A 60 31.01 43.03 9.61
C TYR A 60 30.84 41.68 10.28
N PHE A 61 29.61 41.18 10.34
CA PHE A 61 29.35 39.80 10.69
C PHE A 61 28.18 39.20 9.92
N ALA A 62 28.17 37.87 9.81
CA ALA A 62 27.01 37.12 9.32
C ALA A 62 26.93 35.71 9.90
N VAL A 63 25.74 35.34 10.37
CA VAL A 63 25.47 33.98 10.90
C VAL A 63 25.29 32.99 9.75
N GLN A 64 26.19 32.04 9.59
CA GLN A 64 26.20 31.06 8.49
C GLN A 64 25.22 29.90 8.71
N SER A 65 25.10 29.40 9.95
CA SER A 65 24.26 28.26 10.30
C SER A 65 23.84 28.27 11.77
N GLY A 66 22.79 27.51 12.11
CA GLY A 66 22.27 27.35 13.48
C GLY A 66 20.98 28.13 13.76
N GLY A 67 20.03 27.49 14.45
CA GLY A 67 18.76 28.10 14.90
C GLY A 67 17.99 28.91 13.86
N SER A 68 17.55 30.11 14.24
CA SER A 68 16.86 31.10 13.39
C SER A 68 17.81 32.01 12.60
N PHE A 69 19.11 31.67 12.58
CA PHE A 69 20.20 32.47 12.01
C PHE A 69 20.38 33.86 12.65
N ASP A 70 19.91 34.06 13.88
CA ASP A 70 20.02 35.31 14.65
C ASP A 70 21.18 35.26 15.64
N ILE A 71 21.74 36.39 16.05
CA ILE A 71 22.69 36.46 17.17
C ILE A 71 22.65 37.84 17.83
N ASP A 72 22.89 37.88 19.14
CA ASP A 72 23.01 39.13 19.89
C ASP A 72 24.49 39.50 19.96
N TRP A 73 24.81 40.78 19.81
CA TRP A 73 26.21 41.24 19.77
C TRP A 73 26.38 42.64 20.37
N VAL A 74 27.58 42.92 20.87
CA VAL A 74 27.93 44.20 21.50
C VAL A 74 29.38 44.59 21.21
N VAL A 75 29.60 45.88 20.98
CA VAL A 75 30.93 46.47 20.78
C VAL A 75 31.23 47.46 21.89
N THR A 76 32.36 47.31 22.57
CA THR A 76 32.79 48.19 23.66
C THR A 76 34.12 48.89 23.36
N ASP A 77 34.28 50.09 23.91
CA ASP A 77 35.52 50.86 23.88
C ASP A 77 36.55 50.34 24.91
N PRO A 78 37.80 50.86 24.91
CA PRO A 78 38.84 50.47 25.87
C PRO A 78 38.52 50.79 27.34
N ASN A 79 37.46 51.55 27.62
CA ASN A 79 36.98 51.89 28.96
C ASN A 79 35.69 51.12 29.31
N ASP A 80 35.36 50.06 28.57
CA ASP A 80 34.15 49.25 28.70
C ASP A 80 32.82 49.99 28.45
N ASN A 81 32.84 51.14 27.77
CA ASN A 81 31.61 51.80 27.34
C ASN A 81 31.06 51.13 26.07
N ILE A 82 29.76 50.86 26.05
CA ILE A 82 29.08 50.31 24.87
C ILE A 82 29.02 51.38 23.78
N ILE A 83 29.54 51.06 22.60
CA ILE A 83 29.52 51.94 21.42
C ILE A 83 28.30 51.61 20.57
N ILE A 84 28.12 50.32 20.24
CA ILE A 84 27.01 49.81 19.44
C ILE A 84 26.65 48.40 19.93
N GLU A 85 25.37 48.09 19.95
CA GLU A 85 24.83 46.76 20.24
C GLU A 85 23.69 46.42 19.28
N GLY A 86 23.41 45.13 19.12
CA GLY A 86 22.32 44.63 18.29
C GLY A 86 21.74 43.34 18.85
N GLU A 87 20.41 43.22 18.78
CA GLU A 87 19.67 42.02 19.19
C GLU A 87 19.06 41.31 17.98
N ARG A 88 19.13 39.97 17.99
CA ARG A 88 18.49 39.07 17.03
C ARG A 88 18.83 39.37 15.56
N GLU A 89 20.07 39.80 15.33
CA GLU A 89 20.51 40.15 13.99
C GLU A 89 21.09 38.96 13.24
N ARG A 90 20.79 38.88 11.94
CA ARG A 90 21.34 37.81 11.10
C ARG A 90 22.67 38.17 10.48
N GLN A 91 22.88 39.45 10.22
CA GLN A 91 24.08 40.00 9.58
C GLN A 91 24.08 41.52 9.77
N GLY A 92 25.25 42.12 9.76
CA GLY A 92 25.41 43.58 9.85
C GLY A 92 26.77 44.03 9.31
N ASP A 93 26.81 45.29 8.87
CA ASP A 93 28.01 45.99 8.37
C ASP A 93 27.99 47.40 8.95
N TYR A 94 28.81 47.61 9.97
CA TYR A 94 28.81 48.80 10.81
C TYR A 94 30.15 49.53 10.69
N ILE A 95 30.12 50.85 10.70
CA ILE A 95 31.33 51.69 10.72
C ILE A 95 31.16 52.72 11.81
N PHE A 96 32.13 52.82 12.71
CA PHE A 96 32.19 53.86 13.74
C PHE A 96 33.55 54.53 13.76
N THR A 97 33.63 55.69 14.42
CA THR A 97 34.89 56.44 14.60
C THR A 97 35.41 56.24 16.01
N ALA A 98 36.67 55.83 16.14
CA ALA A 98 37.31 55.59 17.42
C ALA A 98 37.60 56.92 18.15
N HIS A 99 37.03 57.10 19.34
CA HIS A 99 37.21 58.32 20.15
C HIS A 99 38.36 58.20 21.16
N SER A 100 38.88 56.99 21.38
CA SER A 100 39.99 56.69 22.27
C SER A 100 40.93 55.66 21.64
N THR A 101 42.23 55.78 21.92
CA THR A 101 43.23 54.77 21.55
C THR A 101 43.18 53.58 22.52
N GLY A 102 43.27 52.36 22.02
CA GLY A 102 43.24 51.16 22.84
C GLY A 102 42.54 49.98 22.16
N GLU A 103 42.26 48.94 22.93
CA GLU A 103 41.63 47.71 22.46
C GLU A 103 40.10 47.81 22.54
N TYR A 104 39.43 47.56 21.43
CA TYR A 104 37.97 47.51 21.31
C TYR A 104 37.52 46.05 21.30
N SER A 105 36.43 45.73 22.01
CA SER A 105 35.89 44.37 22.09
C SER A 105 34.63 44.21 21.24
N PHE A 106 34.47 43.03 20.62
CA PHE A 106 33.36 42.63 19.76
C PHE A 106 32.83 41.29 20.26
N CYS A 107 31.77 41.31 21.08
CA CYS A 107 31.24 40.13 21.73
C CYS A 107 29.93 39.66 21.08
N PHE A 108 29.78 38.34 20.94
CA PHE A 108 28.58 37.68 20.45
C PHE A 108 28.01 36.75 21.52
N HIS A 109 26.68 36.69 21.63
CA HIS A 109 25.95 35.89 22.62
C HIS A 109 24.93 34.97 21.93
N ASN A 110 24.93 33.69 22.29
CA ASN A 110 23.98 32.70 21.78
C ASN A 110 23.03 32.18 22.87
N ASP A 111 22.46 33.10 23.66
CA ASP A 111 21.57 32.78 24.78
C ASP A 111 20.17 32.33 24.33
N LEU A 112 19.80 32.62 23.08
CA LEU A 112 18.50 32.30 22.50
C LEU A 112 18.36 30.83 22.05
N SER A 113 19.45 30.06 22.04
CA SER A 113 19.47 28.70 21.53
C SER A 113 19.71 27.71 22.65
N SER A 114 18.69 26.96 23.06
CA SER A 114 18.80 25.99 24.16
C SER A 114 19.62 24.73 23.81
N PHE A 115 19.80 24.44 22.50
CA PHE A 115 20.40 23.17 22.05
C PHE A 115 21.23 23.26 20.76
N THR A 116 21.35 24.42 20.10
CA THR A 116 22.05 24.53 18.80
C THR A 116 23.21 25.53 18.83
N GLU A 117 24.37 25.10 18.35
CA GLU A 117 25.52 25.98 18.07
C GLU A 117 25.24 26.87 16.85
N LYS A 118 25.91 28.02 16.79
CA LYS A 118 25.84 28.95 15.65
C LYS A 118 27.22 29.18 15.05
N LEU A 119 27.30 29.15 13.73
CA LEU A 119 28.52 29.49 13.00
C LEU A 119 28.43 30.94 12.54
N VAL A 120 29.42 31.77 12.88
CA VAL A 120 29.44 33.21 12.57
C VAL A 120 30.71 33.57 11.84
N ASP A 121 30.57 34.24 10.70
CA ASP A 121 31.67 34.92 10.03
C ASP A 121 31.79 36.33 10.59
N LEU A 122 33.01 36.75 10.93
CA LEU A 122 33.37 38.06 11.46
C LEU A 122 34.51 38.66 10.65
N ASP A 123 34.46 39.96 10.37
CA ASP A 123 35.54 40.74 9.78
C ASP A 123 35.60 42.11 10.48
N VAL A 124 36.76 42.46 11.05
CA VAL A 124 37.00 43.75 11.71
C VAL A 124 38.12 44.47 10.96
N MET A 125 37.88 45.70 10.54
CA MET A 125 38.82 46.49 9.75
C MET A 125 39.11 47.82 10.45
N VAL A 126 40.36 48.04 10.86
CA VAL A 126 40.82 49.34 11.37
C VAL A 126 41.55 50.07 10.25
N GLU A 127 41.24 51.35 10.03
CA GLU A 127 41.79 52.14 8.91
C GLU A 127 43.34 52.23 8.90
N SER A 128 44.01 51.96 10.04
CA SER A 128 45.47 51.91 10.20
C SER A 128 46.14 50.58 9.85
N GLU A 129 45.42 49.50 9.58
CA GLU A 129 46.06 48.29 9.06
C GLU A 129 46.70 48.57 7.69
N PRO A 130 47.98 48.21 7.47
CA PRO A 130 48.70 48.60 6.28
C PRO A 130 48.07 47.91 5.06
N ARG A 131 47.28 48.66 4.28
CA ARG A 131 47.13 48.35 2.85
C ARG A 131 48.55 48.33 2.27
N PRO A 132 48.90 47.34 1.42
CA PRO A 132 50.24 47.24 0.86
C PRO A 132 50.66 48.59 0.28
N VAL A 133 51.60 49.26 0.96
CA VAL A 133 52.05 50.59 0.61
C VAL A 133 52.93 50.44 -0.63
N ALA A 134 52.50 51.04 -1.74
CA ALA A 134 53.35 51.17 -2.93
C ALA A 134 54.64 51.91 -2.55
N PRO A 135 55.80 51.55 -3.13
CA PRO A 135 57.10 52.10 -2.72
C PRO A 135 57.14 53.63 -2.81
N ALA A 136 57.82 54.26 -1.84
CA ALA A 136 57.89 55.71 -1.69
C ALA A 136 58.39 56.43 -2.96
N LYS A 137 57.76 57.57 -3.28
CA LYS A 137 58.04 58.42 -4.45
C LYS A 137 59.54 58.75 -4.58
N PRO A 138 60.17 58.49 -5.75
CA PRO A 138 61.26 59.32 -6.23
C PRO A 138 60.65 60.67 -6.65
N THR A 139 61.25 61.75 -6.18
CA THR A 139 60.93 63.13 -6.57
C THR A 139 60.93 63.31 -8.09
N ALA A 140 59.90 64.03 -8.56
CA ALA A 140 59.60 64.46 -9.93
C ALA A 140 59.01 63.40 -10.87
N LEU A 141 57.68 63.41 -11.05
CA LEU A 141 56.99 62.77 -12.18
C LEU A 141 55.66 63.48 -12.51
N THR A 142 55.34 63.48 -13.80
CA THR A 142 54.41 64.31 -14.57
C THR A 142 52.93 63.97 -14.42
N GLU A 143 52.08 64.94 -14.81
CA GLU A 143 50.60 64.98 -14.76
C GLU A 143 49.87 63.69 -15.19
N GLN A 144 50.47 62.87 -16.07
CA GLN A 144 49.93 61.58 -16.54
C GLN A 144 49.90 60.46 -15.49
N THR A 145 50.65 60.55 -14.39
CA THR A 145 50.65 59.52 -13.33
C THR A 145 49.40 59.55 -12.45
N SER A 146 48.73 60.70 -12.35
CA SER A 146 47.52 60.88 -11.52
C SER A 146 46.29 60.13 -12.03
N ALA A 147 46.09 60.07 -13.35
CA ALA A 147 44.95 59.39 -13.97
C ALA A 147 45.04 57.85 -13.87
N LEU A 148 46.27 57.31 -13.88
CA LEU A 148 46.50 55.89 -13.68
C LEU A 148 46.25 55.49 -12.21
N GLU A 149 46.70 56.31 -11.26
CA GLU A 149 46.43 56.12 -9.84
C GLU A 149 44.92 56.16 -9.54
N GLU A 150 44.17 57.12 -10.10
CA GLU A 150 42.72 57.19 -9.93
C GLU A 150 42.00 55.95 -10.50
N SER A 151 42.48 55.45 -11.65
CA SER A 151 41.93 54.22 -12.27
C SER A 151 42.19 52.98 -11.42
N VAL A 152 43.37 52.87 -10.80
CA VAL A 152 43.70 51.78 -9.86
C VAL A 152 42.83 51.87 -8.60
N TYR A 153 42.57 53.06 -8.07
CA TYR A 153 41.65 53.24 -6.94
C TYR A 153 40.21 52.83 -7.29
N ARG A 154 39.71 53.20 -8.47
CA ARG A 154 38.36 52.77 -8.93
C ARG A 154 38.26 51.26 -9.14
N LEU A 155 39.29 50.65 -9.71
CA LEU A 155 39.36 49.19 -9.88
C LEU A 155 39.41 48.47 -8.54
N SER A 156 40.21 48.95 -7.60
CA SER A 156 40.31 48.40 -6.24
C SER A 156 38.97 48.50 -5.48
N GLY A 157 38.29 49.64 -5.57
CA GLY A 157 36.95 49.81 -4.99
C GLY A 157 35.90 48.89 -5.63
N SER A 158 35.94 48.73 -6.96
CA SER A 158 35.05 47.82 -7.68
C SER A 158 35.31 46.35 -7.31
N LEU A 159 36.58 45.95 -7.19
CA LEU A 159 36.98 44.60 -6.79
C LEU A 159 36.52 44.29 -5.36
N SER A 160 36.63 45.26 -4.45
CA SER A 160 36.17 45.14 -3.06
C SER A 160 34.64 44.98 -2.98
N SER A 161 33.89 45.71 -3.82
CA SER A 161 32.43 45.57 -3.94
C SER A 161 32.03 44.19 -4.47
N ILE A 162 32.74 43.67 -5.48
CA ILE A 162 32.53 42.33 -6.02
C ILE A 162 32.81 41.26 -4.94
N GLN A 163 33.90 41.40 -4.19
CA GLN A 163 34.23 40.47 -3.11
C GLN A 163 33.15 40.47 -2.00
N ARG A 164 32.65 41.64 -1.59
CA ARG A 164 31.56 41.75 -0.61
C ARG A 164 30.28 41.08 -1.12
N THR A 165 29.95 41.30 -2.38
CA THR A 165 28.80 40.67 -3.04
C THR A 165 28.92 39.15 -3.12
N GLN A 166 30.11 38.62 -3.44
CA GLN A 166 30.38 37.18 -3.45
C GLN A 166 30.25 36.55 -2.05
N ARG A 167 30.75 37.22 -0.99
CA ARG A 167 30.58 36.75 0.40
C ARG A 167 29.11 36.71 0.81
N PHE A 168 28.34 37.73 0.45
CA PHE A 168 26.89 37.76 0.69
C PHE A 168 26.18 36.58 0.01
N PHE A 169 26.47 36.32 -1.27
CA PHE A 169 25.87 35.18 -1.98
C PHE A 169 26.27 33.83 -1.38
N ARG A 170 27.54 33.65 -1.00
CA ARG A 170 28.02 32.42 -0.37
C ARG A 170 27.34 32.16 0.98
N THR A 171 27.14 33.21 1.77
CA THR A 171 26.41 33.13 3.05
C THR A 171 24.96 32.69 2.84
N ARG A 172 24.29 33.30 1.85
CA ARG A 172 22.91 32.95 1.51
C ARG A 172 22.79 31.51 1.00
N GLU A 173 23.74 31.06 0.19
CA GLU A 173 23.80 29.68 -0.29
C GLU A 173 23.97 28.69 0.86
N ASN A 174 24.92 28.93 1.78
CA ASN A 174 25.13 28.12 2.96
C ASN A 174 23.86 28.00 3.83
N ARG A 175 23.18 29.13 4.09
CA ARG A 175 21.91 29.15 4.84
C ARG A 175 20.83 28.32 4.15
N ASN A 176 20.69 28.45 2.83
CA ASN A 176 19.71 27.71 2.05
C ASN A 176 20.01 26.20 2.06
N VAL A 177 21.26 25.81 1.83
CA VAL A 177 21.68 24.39 1.86
C VAL A 177 21.46 23.78 3.24
N SER A 178 21.76 24.51 4.32
CA SER A 178 21.49 24.07 5.70
C SER A 178 20.00 23.87 5.95
N THR A 179 19.16 24.79 5.48
CA THR A 179 17.70 24.72 5.63
C THR A 179 17.13 23.53 4.87
N VAL A 180 17.59 23.30 3.63
CA VAL A 180 17.16 22.15 2.81
C VAL A 180 17.53 20.83 3.49
N ARG A 181 18.78 20.65 3.93
CA ARG A 181 19.20 19.42 4.62
C ARG A 181 18.41 19.15 5.90
N SER A 182 18.16 20.18 6.71
CA SER A 182 17.33 20.04 7.92
C SER A 182 15.89 19.65 7.57
N THR A 183 15.33 20.22 6.49
CA THR A 183 13.96 19.93 6.06
C THR A 183 13.84 18.51 5.52
N GLU A 184 14.78 18.08 4.67
CA GLU A 184 14.85 16.71 4.15
C GLU A 184 14.97 15.69 5.27
N TRP A 185 15.81 15.94 6.28
CA TRP A 185 15.94 15.05 7.43
C TRP A 185 14.64 14.92 8.23
N ARG A 186 13.90 16.02 8.42
CA ARG A 186 12.60 16.01 9.11
C ARG A 186 11.54 15.24 8.31
N ILE A 187 11.48 15.47 7.00
CA ILE A 187 10.56 14.77 6.09
C ILE A 187 10.86 13.27 6.12
N PHE A 188 12.13 12.89 5.96
CA PHE A 188 12.54 11.48 5.98
C PHE A 188 12.16 10.78 7.29
N THR A 189 12.39 11.45 8.43
CA THR A 189 12.05 10.90 9.75
C THR A 189 10.53 10.75 9.92
N PHE A 190 9.76 11.74 9.46
CA PHE A 190 8.29 11.68 9.51
C PHE A 190 7.73 10.56 8.61
N SER A 191 8.26 10.41 7.39
CA SER A 191 7.87 9.32 6.48
C SER A 191 8.20 7.94 7.05
N LEU A 192 9.31 7.79 7.80
CA LEU A 192 9.65 6.54 8.49
C LEU A 192 8.66 6.22 9.61
N LEU A 193 8.27 7.21 10.41
CA LEU A 193 7.26 7.06 11.46
C LEU A 193 5.87 6.73 10.88
N GLU A 194 5.48 7.38 9.78
CA GLU A 194 4.23 7.11 9.07
C GLU A 194 4.21 5.69 8.49
N CYS A 195 5.30 5.25 7.85
CA CYS A 195 5.46 3.87 7.40
C CYS A 195 5.33 2.88 8.57
N ALA A 196 5.98 3.14 9.70
CA ALA A 196 5.90 2.28 10.89
C ALA A 196 4.47 2.23 11.46
N ALA A 197 3.77 3.36 11.51
CA ALA A 197 2.37 3.44 11.93
C ALA A 197 1.44 2.67 10.98
N MET A 198 1.64 2.80 9.67
CA MET A 198 0.90 2.03 8.66
C MET A 198 1.15 0.53 8.77
N VAL A 199 2.40 0.10 9.03
CA VAL A 199 2.73 -1.31 9.28
C VAL A 199 2.06 -1.80 10.57
N GLY A 200 2.07 -1.00 11.63
CA GLY A 200 1.38 -1.30 12.90
C GLY A 200 -0.13 -1.43 12.74
N MET A 201 -0.77 -0.48 12.04
CA MET A 201 -2.19 -0.54 11.70
C MET A 201 -2.52 -1.74 10.81
N SER A 202 -1.65 -2.06 9.86
CA SER A 202 -1.80 -3.25 9.01
C SER A 202 -1.71 -4.53 9.84
N PHE A 203 -0.79 -4.61 10.81
CA PHE A 203 -0.68 -5.77 11.70
C PHE A 203 -1.93 -5.92 12.58
N PHE A 204 -2.45 -4.81 13.11
CA PHE A 204 -3.69 -4.80 13.90
C PHE A 204 -4.92 -5.18 13.06
N GLN A 205 -5.05 -4.65 11.85
CA GLN A 205 -6.11 -5.00 10.90
C GLN A 205 -6.02 -6.45 10.43
N VAL A 206 -4.81 -6.99 10.23
CA VAL A 206 -4.60 -8.41 9.90
C VAL A 206 -4.96 -9.31 11.09
N SER A 207 -4.79 -8.86 12.33
CA SER A 207 -5.21 -9.60 13.52
C SER A 207 -6.71 -9.52 13.84
N ALA A 208 -7.44 -8.54 13.27
CA ALA A 208 -8.82 -8.23 13.63
C ALA A 208 -9.81 -8.28 12.45
N GLY A 209 -9.43 -8.77 11.27
CA GLY A 209 -10.22 -8.55 10.05
C GLY A 209 -10.41 -9.78 9.16
N GLN A 210 -11.37 -10.64 9.50
CA GLN A 210 -12.21 -11.33 8.53
C GLN A 210 -13.45 -11.87 9.24
N GLY A 211 -14.61 -11.22 9.05
CA GLY A 211 -15.90 -11.79 9.43
C GLY A 211 -16.06 -13.11 8.67
N SER A 212 -16.31 -14.18 9.41
CA SER A 212 -16.01 -15.54 8.96
C SER A 212 -16.78 -16.51 9.84
N VAL A 213 -17.95 -16.90 9.32
CA VAL A 213 -18.88 -17.77 10.04
C VAL A 213 -18.64 -19.21 9.62
N ASN A 214 -18.57 -20.13 10.58
CA ASN A 214 -18.65 -21.57 10.35
C ASN A 214 -20.02 -22.08 10.80
N VAL A 215 -20.61 -22.98 10.03
CA VAL A 215 -21.99 -23.46 10.27
C VAL A 215 -22.00 -24.97 10.39
N GLY A 216 -22.48 -25.45 11.54
CA GLY A 216 -22.73 -26.86 11.83
C GLY A 216 -24.15 -27.25 11.45
N ILE A 217 -24.28 -28.34 10.69
CA ILE A 217 -25.52 -28.79 10.07
C ILE A 217 -25.78 -30.25 10.46
N ASN A 218 -27.02 -30.50 10.87
CA ASN A 218 -27.58 -31.83 11.00
C ASN A 218 -28.50 -32.10 9.80
N ILE A 219 -28.49 -33.32 9.27
CA ILE A 219 -29.33 -33.70 8.13
C ILE A 219 -30.20 -34.87 8.56
N GLU A 220 -31.50 -34.59 8.71
CA GLU A 220 -32.52 -35.58 9.07
C GLU A 220 -33.51 -35.70 7.91
N HIS A 221 -33.77 -36.93 7.45
CA HIS A 221 -34.76 -37.23 6.41
C HIS A 221 -34.61 -36.44 5.08
N GLY A 222 -33.43 -35.90 4.79
CA GLY A 222 -33.14 -35.14 3.57
C GLY A 222 -33.22 -33.62 3.72
N ASP A 223 -33.61 -33.12 4.89
CA ASP A 223 -33.64 -31.68 5.19
C ASP A 223 -32.40 -31.27 6.00
N ALA A 224 -31.68 -30.25 5.52
CA ALA A 224 -30.52 -29.68 6.20
C ALA A 224 -30.97 -28.66 7.25
N LYS A 225 -30.67 -28.93 8.52
CA LYS A 225 -30.96 -28.05 9.67
C LYS A 225 -29.66 -27.50 10.23
N VAL A 226 -29.57 -26.19 10.36
CA VAL A 226 -28.46 -25.54 11.07
C VAL A 226 -28.67 -25.74 12.57
N VAL A 227 -27.67 -26.31 13.25
CA VAL A 227 -27.74 -26.62 14.69
C VAL A 227 -26.67 -25.89 15.50
N ALA A 228 -25.60 -25.44 14.85
CA ALA A 228 -24.54 -24.67 15.49
C ALA A 228 -23.92 -23.64 14.55
N ILE A 229 -23.43 -22.54 15.11
CA ILE A 229 -22.69 -21.48 14.42
C ILE A 229 -21.45 -21.12 15.24
N ASN A 230 -20.34 -20.85 14.56
CA ASN A 230 -19.13 -20.31 15.18
C ASN A 230 -18.62 -19.07 14.44
N ASP A 231 -18.49 -17.94 15.14
CA ASP A 231 -17.72 -16.78 14.68
C ASP A 231 -17.10 -16.06 15.89
N PRO A 232 -15.75 -16.02 16.02
CA PRO A 232 -15.08 -15.38 17.15
C PRO A 232 -15.14 -13.85 17.12
N PHE A 233 -15.65 -13.23 16.06
CA PHE A 233 -15.67 -11.78 15.85
C PHE A 233 -17.08 -11.17 15.94
N ILE A 234 -18.11 -12.00 16.10
CA ILE A 234 -19.51 -11.57 16.14
C ILE A 234 -20.13 -12.11 17.43
N ASP A 235 -20.63 -11.22 18.29
CA ASP A 235 -21.41 -11.64 19.45
C ASP A 235 -22.87 -11.97 19.06
N LEU A 236 -23.59 -12.62 19.97
CA LEU A 236 -24.91 -13.16 19.69
C LEU A 236 -25.94 -12.07 19.29
N ASP A 237 -25.91 -10.91 19.96
CA ASP A 237 -26.82 -9.81 19.66
C ASP A 237 -26.51 -9.21 18.27
N TYR A 238 -25.22 -9.13 17.94
CA TYR A 238 -24.79 -8.67 16.63
C TYR A 238 -25.12 -9.69 15.52
N MET A 239 -25.06 -11.00 15.81
CA MET A 239 -25.54 -12.04 14.88
C MET A 239 -27.02 -11.85 14.54
N VAL A 240 -27.88 -11.58 15.53
CA VAL A 240 -29.30 -11.29 15.30
C VAL A 240 -29.47 -10.07 14.40
N TYR A 241 -28.74 -8.99 14.67
CA TYR A 241 -28.79 -7.78 13.85
C TYR A 241 -28.36 -8.05 12.40
N MET A 242 -27.21 -8.68 12.19
CA MET A 242 -26.66 -8.97 10.86
C MET A 242 -27.54 -9.96 10.08
N PHE A 243 -28.18 -10.92 10.75
CA PHE A 243 -29.10 -11.85 10.11
C PHE A 243 -30.44 -11.19 9.73
N LYS A 244 -30.92 -10.26 10.56
CA LYS A 244 -32.19 -9.56 10.34
C LYS A 244 -32.14 -8.55 9.19
N TYR A 245 -31.01 -7.88 9.02
CA TYR A 245 -30.84 -6.77 8.08
C TYR A 245 -29.70 -7.04 7.08
N ASP A 246 -30.06 -7.32 5.83
CA ASP A 246 -29.11 -7.50 4.74
C ASP A 246 -29.29 -6.44 3.65
N SER A 247 -28.20 -5.77 3.26
CA SER A 247 -28.21 -4.69 2.27
C SER A 247 -28.45 -5.16 0.83
N THR A 248 -28.20 -6.45 0.55
CA THR A 248 -28.32 -7.06 -0.78
C THR A 248 -29.63 -7.82 -0.92
N HIS A 249 -29.95 -8.67 0.06
CA HIS A 249 -31.10 -9.59 0.01
C HIS A 249 -32.34 -9.05 0.73
N GLY A 250 -32.22 -7.88 1.38
CA GLY A 250 -33.30 -7.25 2.13
C GLY A 250 -33.45 -7.81 3.55
N ARG A 251 -34.61 -7.56 4.16
CA ARG A 251 -34.88 -8.00 5.53
C ARG A 251 -35.24 -9.49 5.57
N PHE A 252 -34.75 -10.20 6.58
CA PHE A 252 -35.24 -11.54 6.88
C PHE A 252 -36.74 -11.49 7.16
N LYS A 253 -37.49 -12.44 6.56
CA LYS A 253 -38.97 -12.46 6.61
C LYS A 253 -39.52 -13.19 7.83
N GLY A 254 -38.72 -14.05 8.46
CA GLY A 254 -39.08 -14.79 9.66
C GLY A 254 -38.69 -14.05 10.93
N ASP A 255 -38.77 -14.77 12.04
CA ASP A 255 -38.40 -14.26 13.37
C ASP A 255 -36.98 -14.71 13.75
N VAL A 256 -36.17 -13.75 14.17
CA VAL A 256 -34.82 -14.01 14.71
C VAL A 256 -34.66 -13.30 16.06
N SER A 257 -34.24 -14.07 17.07
CA SER A 257 -34.10 -13.59 18.45
C SER A 257 -33.00 -14.36 19.18
N THR A 258 -32.67 -13.92 20.40
CA THR A 258 -31.77 -14.63 21.31
C THR A 258 -32.58 -15.27 22.42
N LYS A 259 -32.22 -16.49 22.82
CA LYS A 259 -32.82 -17.16 23.99
C LYS A 259 -31.80 -18.11 24.63
N ASP A 260 -31.61 -18.01 25.94
CA ASP A 260 -30.73 -18.89 26.72
C ASP A 260 -29.29 -19.01 26.15
N GLY A 261 -28.74 -17.90 25.63
CA GLY A 261 -27.41 -17.87 25.01
C GLY A 261 -27.34 -18.51 23.61
N LYS A 262 -28.49 -18.82 23.00
CA LYS A 262 -28.62 -19.39 21.66
C LYS A 262 -29.26 -18.41 20.69
N LEU A 263 -28.96 -18.59 19.41
CA LEU A 263 -29.66 -17.92 18.32
C LEU A 263 -30.95 -18.70 18.02
N VAL A 264 -32.09 -18.03 17.99
CA VAL A 264 -33.39 -18.66 17.68
C VAL A 264 -33.92 -18.09 16.38
N VAL A 265 -34.05 -18.93 15.36
CA VAL A 265 -34.59 -18.57 14.04
C VAL A 265 -35.86 -19.36 13.80
N ASP A 266 -37.00 -18.68 13.62
CA ASP A 266 -38.33 -19.29 13.43
C ASP A 266 -38.67 -20.36 14.50
N GLY A 267 -38.27 -20.11 15.74
CA GLY A 267 -38.46 -21.02 16.89
C GLY A 267 -37.40 -22.13 17.00
N HIS A 268 -36.48 -22.26 16.05
CA HIS A 268 -35.39 -23.23 16.08
C HIS A 268 -34.16 -22.65 16.78
N ALA A 269 -33.74 -23.29 17.89
CA ALA A 269 -32.56 -22.89 18.64
C ALA A 269 -31.27 -23.45 18.01
N ILE A 270 -30.28 -22.59 17.86
CA ILE A 270 -28.98 -22.83 17.25
C ILE A 270 -27.89 -22.48 18.27
N ASP A 271 -26.99 -23.42 18.54
CA ASP A 271 -25.87 -23.18 19.46
C ASP A 271 -24.87 -22.19 18.83
N VAL A 272 -24.34 -21.27 19.65
CA VAL A 272 -23.38 -20.26 19.18
C VAL A 272 -22.07 -20.41 19.93
N TYR A 273 -20.98 -20.40 19.18
CA TYR A 273 -19.61 -20.51 19.65
C TYR A 273 -18.75 -19.35 19.11
N ASN A 274 -17.72 -18.98 19.86
CA ASN A 274 -16.83 -17.85 19.51
C ASN A 274 -15.36 -18.29 19.55
N GLU A 275 -15.08 -19.51 19.06
CA GLU A 275 -13.74 -20.09 19.08
C GLU A 275 -12.94 -19.69 17.83
N LYS A 276 -11.67 -19.34 18.04
CA LYS A 276 -10.71 -19.06 16.95
C LYS A 276 -10.03 -20.31 16.42
N ASP A 277 -9.90 -21.35 17.25
CA ASP A 277 -9.35 -22.63 16.85
C ASP A 277 -10.48 -23.56 16.39
N PRO A 278 -10.52 -23.95 15.10
CA PRO A 278 -11.47 -24.93 14.57
C PRO A 278 -11.57 -26.25 15.35
N ALA A 279 -10.49 -26.68 16.00
CA ALA A 279 -10.43 -27.92 16.77
C ALA A 279 -11.09 -27.82 18.14
N ALA A 280 -11.25 -26.61 18.68
CA ALA A 280 -11.87 -26.37 19.99
C ALA A 280 -13.41 -26.31 19.92
N ILE A 281 -13.98 -26.14 18.72
CA ILE A 281 -15.42 -26.01 18.53
C ILE A 281 -16.10 -27.36 18.78
N PRO A 282 -17.02 -27.47 19.76
CA PRO A 282 -17.59 -28.75 20.17
C PRO A 282 -18.80 -29.17 19.32
N TRP A 283 -18.63 -29.30 18.00
CA TRP A 283 -19.67 -29.67 17.04
C TRP A 283 -20.51 -30.89 17.45
N GLY A 284 -19.86 -31.91 18.00
CA GLY A 284 -20.53 -33.14 18.45
C GLY A 284 -21.55 -32.91 19.57
N LYS A 285 -21.37 -31.88 20.42
CA LYS A 285 -22.34 -31.54 21.48
C LYS A 285 -23.63 -30.97 20.92
N SER A 286 -23.55 -30.28 19.79
CA SER A 286 -24.70 -29.70 19.09
C SER A 286 -25.34 -30.66 18.07
N GLY A 287 -24.79 -31.87 17.90
CA GLY A 287 -25.24 -32.81 16.87
C GLY A 287 -24.92 -32.36 15.44
N ALA A 288 -23.90 -31.53 15.24
CA ALA A 288 -23.48 -31.08 13.91
C ALA A 288 -22.61 -32.16 13.22
N ASP A 289 -23.24 -32.94 12.35
CA ASP A 289 -22.57 -33.99 11.57
C ASP A 289 -21.75 -33.42 10.40
N TYR A 290 -22.26 -32.37 9.76
CA TYR A 290 -21.64 -31.72 8.61
C TYR A 290 -21.27 -30.29 8.96
N VAL A 291 -20.04 -29.87 8.64
CA VAL A 291 -19.59 -28.49 8.86
C VAL A 291 -19.34 -27.80 7.53
N VAL A 292 -19.91 -26.61 7.36
CA VAL A 292 -19.57 -25.68 6.27
C VAL A 292 -18.45 -24.79 6.77
N GLU A 293 -17.27 -24.94 6.16
CA GLU A 293 -16.11 -24.10 6.41
C GLU A 293 -16.14 -22.91 5.45
N SER A 294 -16.60 -21.77 5.97
CA SER A 294 -16.85 -20.54 5.22
C SER A 294 -16.05 -19.33 5.70
N THR A 295 -15.00 -19.53 6.49
CA THR A 295 -14.07 -18.46 6.89
C THR A 295 -13.18 -17.98 5.74
N GLY A 296 -12.90 -18.87 4.78
CA GLY A 296 -11.93 -18.61 3.71
C GLY A 296 -10.46 -18.68 4.16
N VAL A 297 -10.19 -19.02 5.43
CA VAL A 297 -8.83 -19.19 6.00
C VAL A 297 -8.42 -20.67 6.02
N PHE A 298 -9.34 -21.57 6.34
CA PHE A 298 -9.08 -23.01 6.49
C PHE A 298 -9.45 -23.80 5.21
N THR A 299 -8.79 -23.48 4.09
CA THR A 299 -9.17 -24.02 2.75
C THR A 299 -8.40 -25.26 2.28
N THR A 300 -7.59 -25.89 3.13
CA THR A 300 -6.83 -27.12 2.83
C THR A 300 -7.35 -28.30 3.63
N LYS A 301 -7.13 -29.54 3.18
CA LYS A 301 -7.59 -30.76 3.89
C LYS A 301 -7.16 -30.78 5.36
N GLU A 302 -5.91 -30.46 5.63
CA GLU A 302 -5.34 -30.43 6.99
C GLU A 302 -6.07 -29.41 7.89
N LYS A 303 -6.12 -28.15 7.45
CA LYS A 303 -6.75 -27.04 8.18
C LYS A 303 -8.24 -27.24 8.42
N ALA A 304 -9.00 -27.58 7.37
CA ALA A 304 -10.44 -27.83 7.49
C ALA A 304 -10.73 -29.10 8.31
N GLY A 305 -9.84 -30.09 8.23
CA GLY A 305 -9.93 -31.34 9.00
C GLY A 305 -9.84 -31.14 10.51
N LEU A 306 -9.42 -29.97 11.00
CA LEU A 306 -9.46 -29.65 12.43
C LEU A 306 -10.87 -29.73 13.02
N HIS A 307 -11.91 -29.40 12.24
CA HIS A 307 -13.31 -29.54 12.70
C HIS A 307 -13.72 -30.97 13.02
N LEU A 308 -13.05 -31.97 12.44
CA LEU A 308 -13.32 -33.38 12.73
C LEU A 308 -12.96 -33.72 14.19
N LYS A 309 -11.98 -33.01 14.79
CA LYS A 309 -11.63 -33.16 16.21
C LYS A 309 -12.75 -32.66 17.13
N GLY A 310 -13.53 -31.69 16.66
CA GLY A 310 -14.70 -31.15 17.35
C GLY A 310 -15.94 -32.08 17.33
N GLY A 311 -15.86 -33.21 16.63
CA GLY A 311 -16.95 -34.19 16.53
C GLY A 311 -17.76 -34.13 15.22
N ALA A 312 -17.38 -33.28 14.27
CA ALA A 312 -17.98 -33.29 12.94
C ALA A 312 -17.57 -34.56 12.15
N LYS A 313 -18.48 -35.11 11.34
CA LYS A 313 -18.21 -36.27 10.47
C LYS A 313 -17.61 -35.85 9.14
N LYS A 314 -18.05 -34.73 8.58
CA LYS A 314 -17.65 -34.23 7.27
C LYS A 314 -17.47 -32.70 7.28
N VAL A 315 -16.58 -32.22 6.43
CA VAL A 315 -16.35 -30.78 6.23
C VAL A 315 -16.46 -30.41 4.76
N VAL A 316 -17.27 -29.40 4.45
CA VAL A 316 -17.47 -28.83 3.13
C VAL A 316 -16.89 -27.42 3.10
N ILE A 317 -15.79 -27.24 2.37
CA ILE A 317 -15.16 -25.93 2.19
C ILE A 317 -15.97 -25.13 1.17
N SER A 318 -16.44 -23.94 1.55
CA SER A 318 -17.22 -23.02 0.70
C SER A 318 -16.34 -22.16 -0.23
N ALA A 319 -15.17 -22.68 -0.59
CA ALA A 319 -14.19 -22.06 -1.44
C ALA A 319 -13.35 -23.15 -2.14
N PRO A 320 -12.65 -22.82 -3.23
CA PRO A 320 -11.76 -23.77 -3.87
C PRO A 320 -10.63 -24.21 -2.93
N SER A 321 -10.38 -25.51 -2.89
CA SER A 321 -9.27 -26.08 -2.14
C SER A 321 -8.06 -26.39 -3.03
N ALA A 322 -6.86 -26.37 -2.43
CA ALA A 322 -5.64 -26.78 -3.12
C ALA A 322 -5.56 -28.31 -3.29
N ASP A 323 -6.06 -29.05 -2.29
CA ASP A 323 -5.82 -30.47 -2.07
C ASP A 323 -7.12 -31.26 -1.80
N ALA A 324 -8.22 -30.61 -1.38
CA ALA A 324 -9.51 -31.27 -1.25
C ALA A 324 -10.17 -31.53 -2.63
N PRO A 325 -10.85 -32.68 -2.82
CA PRO A 325 -11.64 -32.92 -4.02
C PRO A 325 -12.76 -31.88 -4.12
N MET A 326 -13.00 -31.41 -5.35
CA MET A 326 -13.98 -30.37 -5.64
C MET A 326 -15.17 -30.97 -6.37
N TYR A 327 -16.37 -30.64 -5.90
CA TYR A 327 -17.62 -31.10 -6.46
C TYR A 327 -18.47 -29.91 -6.90
N VAL A 328 -19.14 -30.06 -8.05
CA VAL A 328 -20.08 -29.09 -8.61
C VAL A 328 -21.39 -29.81 -8.91
N CYS A 329 -22.47 -29.29 -8.34
CA CYS A 329 -23.80 -29.86 -8.53
C CYS A 329 -24.20 -29.84 -10.01
N GLY A 330 -24.76 -30.95 -10.50
CA GLY A 330 -25.11 -31.12 -11.92
C GLY A 330 -23.93 -31.44 -12.85
N VAL A 331 -22.70 -31.57 -12.32
CA VAL A 331 -21.52 -31.82 -13.17
C VAL A 331 -20.78 -33.11 -12.79
N ASN A 332 -20.33 -33.26 -11.54
CA ASN A 332 -19.46 -34.39 -11.16
C ASN A 332 -19.82 -35.05 -9.81
N LEU A 333 -21.04 -34.84 -9.30
CA LEU A 333 -21.47 -35.38 -8.00
C LEU A 333 -21.43 -36.92 -7.94
N ASP A 334 -21.50 -37.61 -9.08
CA ASP A 334 -21.40 -39.08 -9.15
C ASP A 334 -20.00 -39.61 -8.84
N SER A 335 -18.97 -38.76 -8.98
CA SER A 335 -17.60 -39.10 -8.58
C SER A 335 -17.31 -38.85 -7.10
N TYR A 336 -18.34 -38.49 -6.32
CA TYR A 336 -18.21 -38.34 -4.87
C TYR A 336 -17.79 -39.67 -4.22
N ASN A 337 -16.71 -39.61 -3.44
CA ASN A 337 -16.22 -40.75 -2.67
C ASN A 337 -16.59 -40.55 -1.18
N PRO A 338 -17.45 -41.42 -0.61
CA PRO A 338 -17.80 -41.37 0.82
C PRO A 338 -16.63 -41.50 1.79
N ALA A 339 -15.44 -41.93 1.34
CA ALA A 339 -14.24 -41.91 2.18
C ALA A 339 -13.65 -40.51 2.38
N ASP A 340 -13.95 -39.54 1.50
CA ASP A 340 -13.44 -38.18 1.63
C ASP A 340 -14.18 -37.45 2.75
N THR A 341 -13.47 -37.15 3.84
CA THR A 341 -13.99 -36.44 5.01
C THR A 341 -13.98 -34.92 4.86
N VAL A 342 -13.10 -34.40 4.00
CA VAL A 342 -12.99 -32.98 3.68
C VAL A 342 -13.10 -32.79 2.18
N ILE A 343 -14.10 -32.02 1.75
CA ILE A 343 -14.41 -31.75 0.34
C ILE A 343 -14.61 -30.25 0.11
N SER A 344 -14.70 -29.81 -1.14
CA SER A 344 -14.91 -28.41 -1.52
C SER A 344 -16.05 -28.27 -2.53
N ASN A 345 -16.88 -27.25 -2.35
CA ASN A 345 -17.94 -26.89 -3.31
C ASN A 345 -17.41 -25.96 -4.43
N ALA A 346 -16.09 -25.95 -4.67
CA ALA A 346 -15.42 -25.07 -5.62
C ALA A 346 -15.71 -23.56 -5.36
N SER A 347 -15.83 -22.74 -6.41
CA SER A 347 -16.19 -21.31 -6.32
C SER A 347 -17.50 -21.01 -7.03
N CYS A 348 -18.11 -19.84 -6.75
CA CYS A 348 -19.24 -19.29 -7.50
C CYS A 348 -19.00 -19.36 -9.02
N THR A 349 -17.87 -18.83 -9.49
CA THR A 349 -17.54 -18.83 -10.91
C THR A 349 -17.35 -20.22 -11.51
N THR A 350 -16.82 -21.18 -10.74
CA THR A 350 -16.77 -22.57 -11.21
C THR A 350 -18.16 -23.19 -11.30
N ASN A 351 -19.05 -22.89 -10.33
CA ASN A 351 -20.43 -23.38 -10.35
C ASN A 351 -21.26 -22.75 -11.48
N CYS A 352 -20.97 -21.52 -11.90
CA CYS A 352 -21.61 -20.93 -13.08
C CYS A 352 -21.05 -21.50 -14.40
N LEU A 353 -19.72 -21.54 -14.53
CA LEU A 353 -19.07 -21.93 -15.78
C LEU A 353 -19.20 -23.44 -16.08
N ALA A 354 -19.10 -24.30 -15.07
CA ALA A 354 -19.00 -25.74 -15.31
C ALA A 354 -20.25 -26.37 -15.94
N PRO A 355 -21.49 -26.08 -15.51
CA PRO A 355 -22.69 -26.59 -16.16
C PRO A 355 -22.79 -26.14 -17.62
N LEU A 356 -22.52 -24.85 -17.89
CA LEU A 356 -22.51 -24.31 -19.26
C LEU A 356 -21.46 -25.01 -20.13
N ALA A 357 -20.22 -25.11 -19.63
CA ALA A 357 -19.13 -25.75 -20.36
C ALA A 357 -19.38 -27.25 -20.60
N LYS A 358 -20.02 -27.95 -19.65
CA LYS A 358 -20.42 -29.35 -19.81
C LYS A 358 -21.38 -29.51 -20.99
N VAL A 359 -22.49 -28.75 -21.01
CA VAL A 359 -23.50 -28.83 -22.07
C VAL A 359 -22.89 -28.58 -23.45
N ILE A 360 -22.06 -27.54 -23.57
CA ILE A 360 -21.41 -27.19 -24.83
C ILE A 360 -20.39 -28.25 -25.25
N ASN A 361 -19.57 -28.73 -24.32
CA ASN A 361 -18.58 -29.76 -24.61
C ASN A 361 -19.22 -31.09 -25.04
N ASP A 362 -20.26 -31.53 -24.33
CA ASP A 362 -20.91 -32.82 -24.60
C ASP A 362 -21.58 -32.83 -25.99
N LYS A 363 -22.13 -31.70 -26.43
CA LYS A 363 -22.80 -31.59 -27.74
C LYS A 363 -21.87 -31.25 -28.89
N PHE A 364 -21.04 -30.21 -28.72
CA PHE A 364 -20.27 -29.60 -29.80
C PHE A 364 -18.76 -29.84 -29.70
N GLY A 365 -18.27 -30.24 -28.53
CA GLY A 365 -16.85 -30.35 -28.23
C GLY A 365 -16.20 -28.97 -28.08
N ILE A 366 -15.53 -28.72 -26.95
CA ILE A 366 -14.71 -27.52 -26.78
C ILE A 366 -13.27 -27.85 -27.16
N VAL A 367 -12.70 -27.09 -28.09
CA VAL A 367 -11.29 -27.19 -28.45
C VAL A 367 -10.45 -26.39 -27.46
N GLU A 368 -10.80 -25.11 -27.30
CA GLU A 368 -10.16 -24.18 -26.37
C GLU A 368 -11.12 -23.04 -26.02
N GLY A 369 -10.85 -22.33 -24.93
CA GLY A 369 -11.62 -21.14 -24.58
C GLY A 369 -11.01 -20.28 -23.48
N LEU A 370 -11.44 -19.03 -23.48
CA LEU A 370 -11.08 -18.01 -22.52
C LEU A 370 -12.33 -17.47 -21.85
N MET A 371 -12.27 -17.38 -20.53
CA MET A 371 -13.34 -16.85 -19.71
C MET A 371 -12.94 -15.52 -19.08
N THR A 372 -13.86 -14.57 -19.07
CA THR A 372 -13.79 -13.39 -18.22
C THR A 372 -15.01 -13.39 -17.32
N THR A 373 -14.82 -13.24 -16.01
CA THR A 373 -15.94 -12.94 -15.11
C THR A 373 -15.92 -11.47 -14.71
N VAL A 374 -17.02 -10.77 -14.97
CA VAL A 374 -17.27 -9.45 -14.40
C VAL A 374 -17.99 -9.69 -13.09
N HIS A 375 -17.24 -9.54 -12.00
CA HIS A 375 -17.60 -10.07 -10.71
C HIS A 375 -17.89 -8.95 -9.71
N ALA A 376 -18.97 -9.10 -8.96
CA ALA A 376 -19.33 -8.21 -7.86
C ALA A 376 -18.23 -8.07 -6.81
N THR A 377 -18.32 -7.00 -6.04
CA THR A 377 -17.45 -6.71 -4.91
C THR A 377 -17.56 -7.78 -3.84
N THR A 378 -16.45 -8.13 -3.19
CA THR A 378 -16.41 -9.12 -2.10
C THR A 378 -15.79 -8.53 -0.85
N ALA A 379 -16.04 -9.15 0.31
CA ALA A 379 -15.50 -8.74 1.61
C ALA A 379 -13.96 -8.67 1.69
N THR A 380 -13.24 -9.22 0.71
CA THR A 380 -11.77 -9.15 0.65
C THR A 380 -11.24 -7.83 0.09
N GLN A 381 -12.08 -7.04 -0.59
CA GLN A 381 -11.74 -5.74 -1.15
C GLN A 381 -11.87 -4.62 -0.09
N LYS A 382 -11.31 -3.45 -0.39
CA LYS A 382 -11.26 -2.31 0.52
C LYS A 382 -12.21 -1.21 0.10
N THR A 383 -12.78 -0.49 1.05
CA THR A 383 -13.64 0.68 0.78
C THR A 383 -12.84 1.82 0.15
N VAL A 384 -11.62 2.05 0.63
CA VAL A 384 -10.63 3.00 0.12
C VAL A 384 -9.31 2.31 -0.17
N ASP A 385 -8.39 3.00 -0.85
CA ASP A 385 -7.06 2.47 -1.15
C ASP A 385 -6.32 2.06 0.13
N GLY A 386 -5.88 0.80 0.20
CA GLY A 386 -5.21 0.24 1.37
C GLY A 386 -4.49 -1.09 1.11
N PRO A 387 -3.80 -1.64 2.12
CA PRO A 387 -3.02 -2.87 1.98
C PRO A 387 -3.89 -4.10 1.67
N SER A 388 -3.43 -4.94 0.75
CA SER A 388 -4.06 -6.21 0.40
C SER A 388 -3.07 -7.36 0.47
N ALA A 389 -3.43 -8.39 1.24
CA ALA A 389 -2.60 -9.58 1.44
C ALA A 389 -2.58 -10.53 0.23
N LYS A 390 -3.59 -10.45 -0.66
CA LYS A 390 -3.76 -11.41 -1.76
C LYS A 390 -3.16 -10.92 -3.09
N ASP A 391 -3.38 -9.65 -3.41
CA ASP A 391 -2.89 -8.97 -4.62
C ASP A 391 -3.01 -7.44 -4.47
N TRP A 392 -2.10 -6.68 -5.07
CA TRP A 392 -2.05 -5.22 -4.90
C TRP A 392 -3.28 -4.49 -5.47
N ARG A 393 -3.86 -5.00 -6.57
CA ARG A 393 -4.99 -4.35 -7.23
C ARG A 393 -6.26 -4.41 -6.39
N GLY A 394 -6.48 -5.50 -5.66
CA GLY A 394 -7.59 -5.67 -4.73
C GLY A 394 -7.54 -4.77 -3.49
N GLY A 395 -6.41 -4.09 -3.25
CA GLY A 395 -6.28 -3.06 -2.23
C GLY A 395 -6.86 -1.71 -2.63
N ARG A 396 -7.19 -1.50 -3.91
CA ARG A 396 -7.78 -0.24 -4.40
C ARG A 396 -9.26 -0.14 -4.02
N GLY A 397 -9.76 1.09 -3.84
CA GLY A 397 -11.14 1.36 -3.43
C GLY A 397 -12.17 0.68 -4.34
N ALA A 398 -12.97 -0.22 -3.76
CA ALA A 398 -13.85 -1.14 -4.49
C ALA A 398 -14.96 -0.44 -5.28
N ALA A 399 -15.55 0.61 -4.71
CA ALA A 399 -16.68 1.33 -5.31
C ALA A 399 -16.27 2.25 -6.48
N ALA A 400 -14.98 2.51 -6.65
CA ALA A 400 -14.48 3.50 -7.60
C ALA A 400 -13.70 2.90 -8.78
N ASN A 401 -13.45 1.58 -8.80
CA ASN A 401 -12.55 0.96 -9.76
C ASN A 401 -13.15 -0.27 -10.43
N ILE A 402 -12.78 -0.47 -11.70
CA ILE A 402 -12.80 -1.78 -12.34
C ILE A 402 -11.44 -2.43 -12.07
N ILE A 403 -11.42 -3.49 -11.27
CA ILE A 403 -10.17 -4.06 -10.74
C ILE A 403 -9.90 -5.40 -11.42
N PRO A 404 -8.91 -5.48 -12.34
CA PRO A 404 -8.55 -6.76 -12.92
C PRO A 404 -7.90 -7.64 -11.85
N SER A 405 -8.42 -8.86 -11.71
CA SER A 405 -7.97 -9.84 -10.73
C SER A 405 -7.62 -11.14 -11.45
N SER A 406 -6.45 -11.72 -11.12
CA SER A 406 -6.28 -13.14 -11.35
C SER A 406 -7.30 -13.82 -10.44
N THR A 407 -8.36 -14.40 -11.01
CA THR A 407 -9.28 -15.20 -10.20
C THR A 407 -8.45 -16.20 -9.40
N GLY A 408 -8.89 -16.60 -8.21
CA GLY A 408 -8.28 -17.76 -7.55
C GLY A 408 -8.22 -18.94 -8.54
N ALA A 409 -9.20 -19.00 -9.43
CA ALA A 409 -9.16 -19.86 -10.59
C ALA A 409 -7.94 -19.58 -11.49
N ALA A 410 -7.51 -18.38 -11.85
CA ALA A 410 -6.38 -18.06 -12.73
C ALA A 410 -5.01 -17.69 -12.08
N LYS A 411 -4.72 -17.95 -10.80
CA LYS A 411 -3.38 -17.63 -10.22
C LYS A 411 -2.29 -18.54 -10.83
N ALA A 412 -1.19 -17.93 -11.29
CA ALA A 412 -0.04 -18.59 -11.94
C ALA A 412 0.39 -19.87 -11.21
N GLY A 413 0.26 -21.01 -11.89
CA GLY A 413 0.50 -22.38 -11.39
C GLY A 413 -0.76 -23.19 -11.03
N LYS A 414 -1.90 -22.53 -10.81
CA LYS A 414 -3.20 -23.13 -10.42
C LYS A 414 -4.36 -22.50 -11.21
N SER A 415 -4.17 -22.34 -12.53
CA SER A 415 -5.08 -21.63 -13.44
C SER A 415 -6.45 -22.34 -13.60
N ILE A 416 -7.48 -21.63 -14.13
CA ILE A 416 -8.85 -22.12 -14.39
C ILE A 416 -8.82 -23.50 -15.07
N PRO A 417 -7.85 -23.82 -15.96
CA PRO A 417 -7.82 -25.14 -16.61
C PRO A 417 -7.61 -26.27 -15.62
N ARG A 418 -6.92 -26.05 -14.49
CA ARG A 418 -6.74 -27.10 -13.48
C ARG A 418 -7.98 -27.30 -12.60
N ARG A 419 -8.87 -26.32 -12.46
CA ARG A 419 -10.04 -26.44 -11.56
C ARG A 419 -11.24 -26.96 -12.30
N LEU A 420 -11.53 -26.40 -13.48
CA LEU A 420 -12.57 -26.95 -14.34
C LEU A 420 -12.14 -28.31 -14.89
N GLY A 421 -10.86 -28.50 -15.23
CA GLY A 421 -10.30 -29.81 -15.58
C GLY A 421 -10.33 -30.85 -14.46
N LYS A 422 -10.44 -30.44 -13.18
CA LYS A 422 -10.66 -31.38 -12.06
C LYS A 422 -12.12 -31.85 -11.97
N VAL A 423 -13.07 -30.99 -12.38
CA VAL A 423 -14.51 -31.27 -12.33
C VAL A 423 -14.97 -31.94 -13.63
N ILE A 424 -14.44 -31.51 -14.78
CA ILE A 424 -14.68 -32.04 -16.12
C ILE A 424 -13.31 -32.40 -16.73
N PRO A 425 -12.81 -33.64 -16.52
CA PRO A 425 -11.47 -34.06 -16.96
C PRO A 425 -11.17 -33.81 -18.45
N GLN A 426 -12.18 -33.92 -19.31
CA GLN A 426 -12.07 -33.71 -20.76
C GLN A 426 -11.70 -32.27 -21.16
N LEU A 427 -11.93 -31.30 -20.26
CA LEU A 427 -11.63 -29.88 -20.46
C LEU A 427 -10.32 -29.44 -19.80
N ASN A 428 -9.56 -30.38 -19.23
CA ASN A 428 -8.28 -30.08 -18.62
C ASN A 428 -7.30 -29.49 -19.64
N GLY A 429 -6.75 -28.32 -19.33
CA GLY A 429 -5.85 -27.59 -20.23
C GLY A 429 -6.54 -26.78 -21.34
N LYS A 430 -7.85 -26.91 -21.54
CA LYS A 430 -8.57 -26.24 -22.65
C LYS A 430 -9.17 -24.88 -22.30
N LEU A 431 -9.51 -24.66 -21.03
CA LEU A 431 -10.22 -23.45 -20.59
C LEU A 431 -9.41 -22.69 -19.56
N THR A 432 -9.11 -21.41 -19.80
CA THR A 432 -8.55 -20.51 -18.79
C THR A 432 -9.29 -19.17 -18.75
N GLY A 433 -8.90 -18.23 -17.89
CA GLY A 433 -9.61 -16.96 -17.81
C GLY A 433 -9.07 -15.95 -16.82
N MET A 434 -9.82 -14.89 -16.58
CA MET A 434 -9.53 -13.83 -15.61
C MET A 434 -10.81 -13.22 -15.03
N ALA A 435 -10.69 -12.23 -14.15
CA ALA A 435 -11.83 -11.46 -13.66
C ALA A 435 -11.58 -9.96 -13.70
N PHE A 436 -12.68 -9.21 -13.77
CA PHE A 436 -12.75 -7.81 -13.39
C PHE A 436 -13.71 -7.67 -12.21
N ARG A 437 -13.24 -7.15 -11.07
CA ARG A 437 -14.13 -6.76 -9.98
C ARG A 437 -14.75 -5.42 -10.32
N VAL A 438 -16.06 -5.30 -10.16
CA VAL A 438 -16.80 -4.07 -10.48
C VAL A 438 -17.62 -3.58 -9.28
N PRO A 439 -18.00 -2.29 -9.25
CA PRO A 439 -18.80 -1.67 -8.18
C PRO A 439 -20.28 -2.13 -8.09
N THR A 440 -20.53 -3.44 -8.10
CA THR A 440 -21.82 -4.03 -7.80
C THR A 440 -21.75 -4.80 -6.48
N SER A 441 -22.84 -4.79 -5.71
CA SER A 441 -22.91 -5.42 -4.38
C SER A 441 -22.98 -6.95 -4.46
N ASP A 442 -23.67 -7.48 -5.47
CA ASP A 442 -23.83 -8.90 -5.72
C ASP A 442 -24.16 -9.12 -7.21
N VAL A 443 -24.34 -10.39 -7.59
CA VAL A 443 -24.52 -10.89 -8.96
C VAL A 443 -23.27 -10.65 -9.81
N SER A 444 -22.80 -11.72 -10.43
CA SER A 444 -21.65 -11.69 -11.34
C SER A 444 -22.05 -12.26 -12.69
N VAL A 445 -21.23 -12.05 -13.71
CA VAL A 445 -21.48 -12.59 -15.05
C VAL A 445 -20.22 -13.21 -15.62
N VAL A 446 -20.38 -14.37 -16.26
CA VAL A 446 -19.38 -15.08 -17.03
C VAL A 446 -19.54 -14.74 -18.50
N ASP A 447 -18.46 -14.29 -19.12
CA ASP A 447 -18.24 -14.30 -20.56
C ASP A 447 -17.33 -15.48 -20.87
N LEU A 448 -17.86 -16.46 -21.60
CA LEU A 448 -17.12 -17.62 -22.10
C LEU A 448 -16.95 -17.50 -23.61
N THR A 449 -15.73 -17.21 -24.06
CA THR A 449 -15.37 -17.22 -25.48
C THR A 449 -14.70 -18.54 -25.82
N VAL A 450 -15.32 -19.35 -26.68
CA VAL A 450 -14.88 -20.72 -26.97
C VAL A 450 -14.82 -21.00 -28.46
N ARG A 451 -13.87 -21.87 -28.83
CA ARG A 451 -13.81 -22.51 -30.13
C ARG A 451 -14.38 -23.92 -30.06
N LEU A 452 -15.41 -24.18 -30.85
CA LEU A 452 -16.11 -25.45 -30.95
C LEU A 452 -15.43 -26.37 -31.97
N GLU A 453 -15.44 -27.67 -31.69
CA GLU A 453 -14.94 -28.70 -32.61
C GLU A 453 -15.95 -28.93 -33.74
N LYS A 454 -17.21 -29.15 -33.38
CA LYS A 454 -18.35 -29.22 -34.30
C LYS A 454 -19.00 -27.85 -34.38
N GLY A 455 -18.95 -27.25 -35.57
CA GLY A 455 -19.60 -25.96 -35.81
C GLY A 455 -21.12 -26.05 -35.60
N ALA A 456 -21.72 -24.97 -35.10
CA ALA A 456 -23.14 -24.86 -34.83
C ALA A 456 -23.63 -23.43 -35.01
N SER A 457 -24.87 -23.27 -35.47
CA SER A 457 -25.50 -21.95 -35.47
C SER A 457 -25.80 -21.52 -34.03
N TYR A 458 -25.85 -20.21 -33.79
CA TYR A 458 -26.16 -19.69 -32.45
C TYR A 458 -27.54 -20.15 -31.95
N GLU A 459 -28.52 -20.31 -32.85
CA GLU A 459 -29.83 -20.90 -32.54
C GLU A 459 -29.73 -22.34 -32.02
N GLN A 460 -28.88 -23.17 -32.65
CA GLN A 460 -28.65 -24.55 -32.19
C GLN A 460 -28.01 -24.59 -30.79
N ILE A 461 -27.09 -23.65 -30.51
CA ILE A 461 -26.46 -23.51 -29.21
C ILE A 461 -27.50 -23.11 -28.16
N LYS A 462 -28.32 -22.08 -28.45
CA LYS A 462 -29.41 -21.64 -27.59
C LYS A 462 -30.37 -22.78 -27.27
N GLN A 463 -30.82 -23.53 -28.28
CA GLN A 463 -31.73 -24.65 -28.08
C GLN A 463 -31.10 -25.74 -27.20
N THR A 464 -29.84 -26.08 -27.44
CA THR A 464 -29.12 -27.09 -26.63
C THR A 464 -29.05 -26.70 -25.16
N ILE A 465 -28.78 -25.42 -24.87
CA ILE A 465 -28.73 -24.90 -23.49
C ILE A 465 -30.13 -24.90 -22.88
N ARG A 466 -31.15 -24.47 -23.62
CA ARG A 466 -32.56 -24.46 -23.18
C ARG A 466 -33.03 -25.87 -22.81
N ASP A 467 -32.71 -26.87 -23.63
CA ASP A 467 -33.06 -28.27 -23.39
C ASP A 467 -32.37 -28.81 -22.13
N ALA A 468 -31.09 -28.49 -21.93
CA ALA A 468 -30.35 -28.89 -20.73
C ALA A 468 -30.90 -28.22 -19.46
N ALA A 469 -31.23 -26.92 -19.54
CA ALA A 469 -31.84 -26.16 -18.45
C ALA A 469 -33.24 -26.67 -18.07
N ALA A 470 -34.04 -27.09 -19.05
CA ALA A 470 -35.36 -27.68 -18.81
C ALA A 470 -35.28 -29.15 -18.36
N GLY A 471 -34.19 -29.84 -18.67
CA GLY A 471 -33.97 -31.27 -18.43
C GLY A 471 -33.00 -31.55 -17.27
N GLU A 472 -31.84 -32.13 -17.60
CA GLU A 472 -30.91 -32.73 -16.62
C GLU A 472 -30.30 -31.70 -15.64
N LEU A 473 -30.22 -30.43 -16.02
CA LEU A 473 -29.65 -29.36 -15.20
C LEU A 473 -30.70 -28.42 -14.59
N LYS A 474 -31.97 -28.81 -14.57
CA LYS A 474 -33.06 -28.00 -14.01
C LYS A 474 -32.77 -27.58 -12.56
N GLY A 475 -32.82 -26.27 -12.31
CA GLY A 475 -32.50 -25.66 -11.02
C GLY A 475 -31.00 -25.41 -10.75
N ILE A 476 -30.13 -25.86 -11.66
CA ILE A 476 -28.69 -25.59 -11.67
C ILE A 476 -28.34 -24.62 -12.81
N LEU A 477 -28.76 -24.94 -14.03
CA LEU A 477 -28.64 -24.11 -15.22
C LEU A 477 -30.04 -23.59 -15.59
N ASP A 478 -30.14 -22.30 -15.81
CA ASP A 478 -31.35 -21.63 -16.27
C ASP A 478 -31.10 -20.90 -17.59
N TYR A 479 -32.17 -20.46 -18.24
CA TYR A 479 -32.14 -19.89 -19.58
C TYR A 479 -33.08 -18.69 -19.68
N THR A 480 -32.60 -17.59 -20.26
CA THR A 480 -33.43 -16.41 -20.55
C THR A 480 -33.13 -15.80 -21.92
N GLU A 481 -34.17 -15.22 -22.54
CA GLU A 481 -34.11 -14.38 -23.74
C GLU A 481 -34.53 -12.93 -23.45
N ASP A 482 -34.88 -12.64 -22.19
CA ASP A 482 -35.30 -11.30 -21.78
C ASP A 482 -34.11 -10.35 -21.72
N ALA A 483 -34.36 -9.05 -21.90
CA ALA A 483 -33.35 -8.00 -21.78
C ALA A 483 -33.04 -7.69 -20.30
N VAL A 484 -32.34 -8.62 -19.66
CA VAL A 484 -32.01 -8.63 -18.22
C VAL A 484 -30.74 -7.85 -17.89
N VAL A 485 -30.62 -7.44 -16.63
CA VAL A 485 -29.42 -6.86 -16.03
C VAL A 485 -29.11 -7.53 -14.69
N SER A 486 -27.97 -7.20 -14.07
CA SER A 486 -27.48 -7.90 -12.87
C SER A 486 -28.50 -7.99 -11.73
N THR A 487 -29.21 -6.89 -11.42
CA THR A 487 -30.14 -6.83 -10.30
C THR A 487 -31.34 -7.78 -10.43
N ASP A 488 -31.67 -8.21 -11.65
CA ASP A 488 -32.81 -9.11 -11.90
C ASP A 488 -32.57 -10.52 -11.35
N PHE A 489 -31.31 -10.85 -11.05
CA PHE A 489 -30.91 -12.15 -10.51
C PHE A 489 -30.66 -12.14 -8.99
N VAL A 490 -30.88 -11.02 -8.30
CA VAL A 490 -30.80 -10.97 -6.84
C VAL A 490 -31.88 -11.88 -6.24
N GLY A 491 -31.46 -12.87 -5.45
CA GLY A 491 -32.31 -13.91 -4.89
C GLY A 491 -32.49 -15.15 -5.78
N HIS A 492 -31.90 -15.20 -6.97
CA HIS A 492 -32.05 -16.32 -7.89
C HIS A 492 -31.29 -17.57 -7.41
N THR A 493 -31.88 -18.77 -7.51
CA THR A 493 -31.27 -19.97 -6.92
C THR A 493 -30.41 -20.80 -7.88
N ALA A 494 -30.48 -20.56 -9.18
CA ALA A 494 -29.65 -21.26 -10.16
C ALA A 494 -28.16 -20.88 -10.05
N SER A 495 -27.27 -21.80 -10.41
CA SER A 495 -25.83 -21.56 -10.42
C SER A 495 -25.38 -20.73 -11.63
N SER A 496 -26.05 -20.95 -12.76
CA SER A 496 -25.73 -20.40 -14.07
C SER A 496 -27.04 -20.04 -14.75
N ILE A 497 -27.21 -18.80 -15.19
CA ILE A 497 -28.38 -18.36 -15.96
C ILE A 497 -27.89 -17.86 -17.32
N PHE A 498 -28.06 -18.67 -18.35
CA PHE A 498 -27.60 -18.34 -19.70
C PHE A 498 -28.44 -17.21 -20.29
N ASP A 499 -27.76 -16.14 -20.70
CA ASP A 499 -28.35 -14.99 -21.37
C ASP A 499 -28.20 -15.16 -22.88
N ALA A 500 -29.29 -15.59 -23.51
CA ALA A 500 -29.31 -15.88 -24.93
C ALA A 500 -29.13 -14.63 -25.79
N SER A 501 -29.56 -13.47 -25.30
CA SER A 501 -29.53 -12.20 -26.04
C SER A 501 -28.17 -11.49 -25.96
N ALA A 502 -27.42 -11.73 -24.88
CA ALA A 502 -26.11 -11.11 -24.64
C ALA A 502 -24.93 -11.85 -25.30
N GLY A 503 -25.08 -13.13 -25.63
CA GLY A 503 -24.06 -13.88 -26.37
C GLY A 503 -24.04 -13.56 -27.87
N ILE A 504 -22.95 -13.94 -28.55
CA ILE A 504 -22.75 -13.67 -29.97
C ILE A 504 -21.86 -14.73 -30.63
N ALA A 505 -22.18 -15.14 -31.85
CA ALA A 505 -21.34 -16.00 -32.67
C ALA A 505 -20.59 -15.16 -33.73
N LEU A 506 -19.27 -15.32 -33.81
CA LEU A 506 -18.48 -14.74 -34.89
C LEU A 506 -18.61 -15.59 -36.17
N ASN A 507 -18.60 -16.91 -35.99
CA ASN A 507 -18.83 -17.92 -37.00
C ASN A 507 -19.28 -19.21 -36.30
N ASP A 508 -19.62 -20.25 -37.07
CA ASP A 508 -20.16 -21.51 -36.54
C ASP A 508 -19.24 -22.21 -35.53
N ASN A 509 -17.93 -21.94 -35.54
CA ASN A 509 -16.97 -22.56 -34.62
C ASN A 509 -16.47 -21.63 -33.53
N PHE A 510 -16.79 -20.34 -33.54
CA PHE A 510 -16.23 -19.37 -32.58
C PHE A 510 -17.31 -18.48 -32.00
N VAL A 511 -17.62 -18.71 -30.73
CA VAL A 511 -18.79 -18.13 -30.06
C VAL A 511 -18.42 -17.55 -28.69
N LYS A 512 -19.19 -16.54 -28.30
CA LYS A 512 -19.19 -15.93 -26.98
C LYS A 512 -20.53 -16.23 -26.30
N LEU A 513 -20.47 -16.85 -25.14
CA LEU A 513 -21.62 -17.25 -24.33
C LEU A 513 -21.61 -16.47 -23.02
N VAL A 514 -22.76 -15.93 -22.62
CA VAL A 514 -22.90 -15.12 -21.41
C VAL A 514 -23.79 -15.84 -20.41
N SER A 515 -23.38 -15.90 -19.14
CA SER A 515 -24.18 -16.50 -18.08
C SER A 515 -24.02 -15.79 -16.73
N TRP A 516 -25.13 -15.51 -16.06
CA TRP A 516 -25.17 -14.84 -14.75
C TRP A 516 -24.93 -15.83 -13.59
N GLU A 517 -24.26 -15.39 -12.52
CA GLU A 517 -23.92 -16.18 -11.32
C GLU A 517 -24.65 -15.66 -10.07
N TYR A 518 -25.25 -16.57 -9.28
CA TYR A 518 -25.79 -16.23 -7.95
C TYR A 518 -25.84 -17.39 -6.94
N GLY A 519 -26.43 -18.54 -7.33
CA GLY A 519 -26.93 -19.58 -6.42
C GLY A 519 -25.89 -20.41 -5.64
N TYR A 520 -24.69 -19.92 -5.38
CA TYR A 520 -23.62 -20.68 -4.71
C TYR A 520 -24.02 -21.22 -3.33
N SER A 521 -24.69 -20.42 -2.50
CA SER A 521 -25.14 -20.85 -1.17
C SER A 521 -26.15 -22.00 -1.27
N ARG A 522 -27.04 -21.97 -2.27
CA ARG A 522 -27.97 -23.08 -2.54
C ARG A 522 -27.21 -24.35 -2.94
N ARG A 523 -26.11 -24.22 -3.69
CA ARG A 523 -25.24 -25.36 -4.06
C ARG A 523 -24.52 -26.00 -2.88
N VAL A 524 -24.18 -25.22 -1.85
CA VAL A 524 -23.63 -25.79 -0.60
C VAL A 524 -24.67 -26.72 0.03
N VAL A 525 -25.93 -26.27 0.12
CA VAL A 525 -27.03 -27.09 0.65
C VAL A 525 -27.30 -28.33 -0.23
N ASP A 526 -27.34 -28.17 -1.55
CA ASP A 526 -27.52 -29.31 -2.48
C ASP A 526 -26.41 -30.35 -2.32
N LEU A 527 -25.15 -29.91 -2.22
CA LEU A 527 -24.01 -30.80 -2.03
C LEU A 527 -24.12 -31.54 -0.68
N LEU A 528 -24.46 -30.83 0.39
CA LEU A 528 -24.66 -31.42 1.73
C LEU A 528 -25.73 -32.51 1.72
N VAL A 529 -26.89 -32.24 1.12
CA VAL A 529 -27.99 -33.21 1.00
C VAL A 529 -27.55 -34.41 0.16
N HIS A 530 -26.81 -34.20 -0.93
CA HIS A 530 -26.29 -35.29 -1.77
C HIS A 530 -25.32 -36.19 -1.01
N ILE A 531 -24.32 -35.61 -0.33
CA ILE A 531 -23.32 -36.41 0.41
C ILE A 531 -23.97 -37.15 1.57
N ALA A 532 -24.93 -36.55 2.27
CA ALA A 532 -25.64 -37.23 3.36
C ALA A 532 -26.44 -38.43 2.86
N LYS A 533 -27.13 -38.31 1.71
CA LYS A 533 -27.81 -39.44 1.08
C LYS A 533 -26.83 -40.55 0.67
N LYS A 534 -25.67 -40.19 0.11
CA LYS A 534 -24.65 -41.15 -0.30
C LYS A 534 -23.97 -41.84 0.89
N ASP A 535 -23.71 -41.11 1.97
CA ASP A 535 -23.14 -41.64 3.20
C ASP A 535 -24.14 -42.59 3.90
N ALA A 536 -25.42 -42.23 3.95
CA ALA A 536 -26.48 -43.05 4.53
C ALA A 536 -26.74 -44.35 3.76
N ALA A 537 -26.60 -44.35 2.42
CA ALA A 537 -26.77 -45.56 1.60
C ALA A 537 -25.65 -46.60 1.77
N LYS A 538 -24.57 -46.28 2.51
CA LYS A 538 -23.42 -47.16 2.77
C LYS A 538 -23.47 -47.79 4.18
N LEU A 539 -24.30 -47.25 5.07
CA LEU A 539 -24.68 -47.86 6.36
C LEU A 539 -25.77 -48.90 6.11
#